data_AF-A0A7J9VXE8-F1
#
_entry.id   AF-A0A7J9VXE8-F1
#
_cell.length_a   1.000
_cell.length_b   1.000
_cell.length_c   1.000
_cell.angle_alpha   90.00
_cell.angle_beta   90.00
_cell.angle_gamma   90.00
#
_symmetry.space_group_name_H-M   'P 1'
#
loop_
_entity.id
_entity.type
_entity.pdbx_description
1 polymer ?
#
loop_
_entity_poly.entity_id
_entity_poly.type
_entity_poly.pdbx_seq_one_letter_code
_entity_poly.pdbx_strand_id
1 'polypeptide(L)'
;MTIAGTTTGDRLVDRVLRGDHAAVARMLSRVESGTDGVHLQLARLYDSGRRAHVVGVTGASGSGKSSLVAALAQTYRRRDRTVGVLAVDPSSPFSGGSVLGDRIRMGDLAGDGGVFIRSMATRGALGGLARTTVDAVTVLEAAGKDVVIVETVGVGQDEVDIAGASHTTVLVSVPGLGDAVQAIKAGIMEIADIHVVNKADREGADAVVAELREMLRHARYRRPADWRIPIQTTVAITGDGVDEFADAIEAHREWLSESDALARRERDMAASRLRNIVTGLVLEKLDDPATGDPFEKLVDRVARRQIDPFTAANQLLERTLS
;
A
#
# COMPACT_ATOMS: atom_id res chain seq x y z
N MET A 1 33.10 -14.49 -29.41
CA MET A 1 31.81 -14.84 -28.77
C MET A 1 32.05 -14.79 -27.26
N THR A 2 31.94 -13.57 -26.71
CA THR A 2 32.34 -13.28 -25.34
C THR A 2 31.07 -13.20 -24.50
N ILE A 3 30.94 -14.08 -23.51
CA ILE A 3 29.85 -14.05 -22.54
C ILE A 3 30.02 -12.77 -21.73
N ALA A 4 29.19 -11.76 -22.03
CA ALA A 4 29.17 -10.51 -21.28
C ALA A 4 28.81 -10.82 -19.83
N GLY A 5 29.67 -10.40 -18.90
CA GLY A 5 29.51 -10.65 -17.48
C GLY A 5 28.19 -10.08 -16.97
N THR A 6 27.31 -10.96 -16.48
CA THR A 6 26.08 -10.60 -15.77
C THR A 6 26.46 -9.73 -14.58
N THR A 7 26.00 -8.47 -14.55
CA THR A 7 26.32 -7.58 -13.43
C THR A 7 25.73 -8.13 -12.12
N THR A 8 26.27 -7.71 -10.98
CA THR A 8 25.73 -8.09 -9.64
C THR A 8 24.24 -7.73 -9.51
N GLY A 9 23.81 -6.66 -10.17
CA GLY A 9 22.40 -6.25 -10.23
C GLY A 9 21.53 -7.24 -11.00
N ASP A 10 22.04 -7.79 -12.10
CA ASP A 10 21.32 -8.76 -12.92
C ASP A 10 21.11 -10.09 -12.19
N ARG A 11 22.14 -10.54 -11.46
CA ARG A 11 22.06 -11.75 -10.63
C ARG A 11 21.03 -11.64 -9.50
N LEU A 12 20.75 -10.43 -9.00
CA LEU A 12 19.74 -10.22 -7.98
C LEU A 12 18.33 -10.37 -8.55
N VAL A 13 18.06 -9.73 -9.70
CA VAL A 13 16.76 -9.81 -10.41
C VAL A 13 16.41 -11.25 -10.74
N ASP A 14 17.36 -12.02 -11.30
CA ASP A 14 17.11 -13.42 -11.67
C ASP A 14 16.84 -14.35 -10.47
N ARG A 15 17.34 -13.98 -9.27
CA ARG A 15 17.01 -14.70 -8.03
C ARG A 15 15.63 -14.30 -7.49
N VAL A 16 15.26 -13.02 -7.59
CA VAL A 16 13.89 -12.57 -7.25
C VAL A 16 12.87 -13.30 -8.13
N LEU A 17 13.09 -13.37 -9.44
CA LEU A 17 12.21 -14.08 -10.38
C LEU A 17 12.07 -15.59 -10.10
N ARG A 18 13.01 -16.18 -9.36
CA ARG A 18 12.95 -17.57 -8.88
C ARG A 18 12.34 -17.72 -7.48
N GLY A 19 11.84 -16.65 -6.88
CA GLY A 19 11.24 -16.65 -5.55
C GLY A 19 12.25 -16.80 -4.41
N ASP A 20 13.53 -16.51 -4.64
CA ASP A 20 14.56 -16.62 -3.60
C ASP A 20 14.32 -15.59 -2.48
N HIS A 21 13.97 -16.08 -1.29
CA HIS A 21 13.56 -15.26 -0.16
C HIS A 21 14.61 -14.22 0.25
N ALA A 22 15.90 -14.57 0.23
CA ALA A 22 16.98 -13.65 0.58
C ALA A 22 17.17 -12.57 -0.50
N ALA A 23 17.01 -12.93 -1.77
CA ALA A 23 17.05 -11.99 -2.88
C ALA A 23 15.86 -11.01 -2.83
N VAL A 24 14.66 -11.50 -2.53
CA VAL A 24 13.45 -10.66 -2.35
C VAL A 24 13.68 -9.66 -1.22
N ALA A 25 14.14 -10.11 -0.04
CA ALA A 25 14.45 -9.23 1.09
C ALA A 25 15.51 -8.16 0.75
N ARG A 26 16.55 -8.55 0.00
CA ARG A 26 17.59 -7.62 -0.45
C ARG A 26 17.07 -6.62 -1.47
N MET A 27 16.21 -7.05 -2.40
CA MET A 27 15.61 -6.17 -3.39
C MET A 27 14.66 -5.16 -2.73
N LEU A 28 13.81 -5.59 -1.80
CA LEU A 28 12.96 -4.68 -1.02
C LEU A 28 13.76 -3.66 -0.22
N SER A 29 14.91 -4.06 0.36
CA SER A 29 15.81 -3.12 1.03
C SER A 29 16.41 -2.08 0.06
N ARG A 30 16.66 -2.45 -1.21
CA ARG A 30 17.12 -1.53 -2.25
C ARG A 30 16.03 -0.55 -2.67
N VAL A 31 14.80 -1.02 -2.82
CA VAL A 31 13.61 -0.19 -3.07
C VAL A 31 13.42 0.82 -1.94
N GLU A 32 13.42 0.35 -0.70
CA GLU A 32 13.25 1.18 0.50
C GLU A 32 14.35 2.25 0.64
N SER A 33 15.55 2.00 0.13
CA SER A 33 16.69 2.93 0.20
C SER A 33 16.84 3.84 -0.99
N GLY A 34 16.01 3.71 -2.03
CA GLY A 34 16.18 4.47 -3.26
C GLY A 34 17.57 4.27 -3.86
N THR A 35 18.17 3.08 -3.74
CA THR A 35 19.55 2.85 -4.20
C THR A 35 19.67 3.18 -5.69
N ASP A 36 20.77 3.84 -6.09
CA ASP A 36 21.06 4.15 -7.50
C ASP A 36 20.85 2.94 -8.42
N GLY A 37 20.17 3.18 -9.54
CA GLY A 37 19.86 2.17 -10.55
C GLY A 37 18.76 1.17 -10.15
N VAL A 38 18.11 1.30 -8.99
CA VAL A 38 17.01 0.39 -8.59
C VAL A 38 15.84 0.41 -9.59
N HIS A 39 15.59 1.55 -10.24
CA HIS A 39 14.54 1.69 -11.25
C HIS A 39 14.76 0.77 -12.47
N LEU A 40 16.01 0.51 -12.88
CA LEU A 40 16.33 -0.44 -13.97
C LEU A 40 16.04 -1.87 -13.55
N GLN A 41 16.31 -2.21 -12.29
CA GLN A 41 15.99 -3.53 -11.75
C GLN A 41 14.48 -3.71 -11.62
N LEU A 42 13.75 -2.69 -11.16
CA LEU A 42 12.29 -2.68 -11.10
C LEU A 42 11.65 -2.82 -12.48
N ALA A 43 12.19 -2.14 -13.51
CA ALA A 43 11.72 -2.29 -14.89
C ALA A 43 11.82 -3.76 -15.35
N ARG A 44 12.97 -4.42 -15.12
CA ARG A 44 13.13 -5.84 -15.45
C ARG A 44 12.19 -6.76 -14.67
N LEU A 45 11.89 -6.45 -13.41
CA LEU A 45 10.92 -7.21 -12.60
C LEU A 45 9.49 -7.00 -13.11
N TYR A 46 9.14 -5.76 -13.48
CA TYR A 46 7.86 -5.41 -14.08
C TYR A 46 7.64 -6.14 -15.42
N ASP A 47 8.67 -6.22 -16.25
CA ASP A 47 8.65 -6.93 -17.54
C ASP A 47 8.42 -8.45 -17.42
N SER A 48 8.51 -9.02 -16.20
CA SER A 48 8.14 -10.42 -15.98
C SER A 48 6.65 -10.70 -16.22
N GLY A 49 5.81 -9.65 -16.20
CA GLY A 49 4.36 -9.73 -16.43
C GLY A 49 3.59 -10.49 -15.34
N ARG A 50 4.26 -10.94 -14.27
CA ARG A 50 3.61 -11.60 -13.14
C ARG A 50 2.76 -10.59 -12.38
N ARG A 51 1.60 -11.04 -11.91
CA ARG A 51 0.66 -10.23 -11.13
C ARG A 51 0.18 -10.99 -9.90
N ALA A 52 -0.12 -10.24 -8.86
CA ALA A 52 -0.74 -10.73 -7.64
C ALA A 52 -2.07 -10.01 -7.40
N HIS A 53 -2.99 -10.65 -6.65
CA HIS A 53 -4.12 -9.91 -6.12
C HIS A 53 -3.67 -9.05 -4.93
N VAL A 54 -3.51 -7.75 -5.19
CA VAL A 54 -3.17 -6.75 -4.16
C VAL A 54 -4.40 -6.38 -3.32
N VAL A 55 -4.33 -6.63 -2.01
CA VAL A 55 -5.34 -6.30 -1.01
C VAL A 55 -4.81 -5.20 -0.09
N GLY A 56 -5.47 -4.06 -0.09
CA GLY A 56 -5.15 -2.94 0.80
C GLY A 56 -5.96 -3.02 2.09
N VAL A 57 -5.33 -2.93 3.26
CA VAL A 57 -5.99 -3.00 4.57
C VAL A 57 -5.70 -1.74 5.35
N THR A 58 -6.76 -1.00 5.69
CA THR A 58 -6.67 0.24 6.47
C THR A 58 -7.71 0.29 7.59
N GLY A 59 -7.58 1.27 8.49
CA GLY A 59 -8.43 1.46 9.65
C GLY A 59 -7.67 2.08 10.81
N ALA A 60 -8.40 2.52 11.83
CA ALA A 60 -7.84 3.22 12.99
C ALA A 60 -6.70 2.44 13.67
N SER A 61 -5.75 3.16 14.29
CA SER A 61 -4.73 2.53 15.13
C SER A 61 -5.40 1.71 16.25
N GLY A 62 -4.80 0.56 16.59
CA GLY A 62 -5.36 -0.34 17.61
C GLY A 62 -6.59 -1.15 17.20
N SER A 63 -7.09 -1.05 15.96
CA SER A 63 -8.21 -1.86 15.46
C SER A 63 -7.88 -3.35 15.28
N GLY A 64 -6.60 -3.73 15.42
CA GLY A 64 -6.13 -5.11 15.29
C GLY A 64 -5.86 -5.54 13.85
N LYS A 65 -5.60 -4.59 12.94
CA LYS A 65 -5.25 -4.85 11.53
C LYS A 65 -4.12 -5.86 11.38
N SER A 66 -2.98 -5.69 12.06
CA SER A 66 -1.84 -6.59 11.89
C SER A 66 -2.14 -8.03 12.34
N SER A 67 -2.96 -8.19 13.39
CA SER A 67 -3.46 -9.51 13.79
C SER A 67 -4.43 -10.09 12.76
N LEU A 68 -5.31 -9.27 12.20
CA LEU A 68 -6.23 -9.70 11.15
C LEU A 68 -5.49 -10.08 9.86
N VAL A 69 -4.48 -9.31 9.46
CA VAL A 69 -3.60 -9.59 8.32
C VAL A 69 -2.84 -10.90 8.52
N ALA A 70 -2.33 -11.15 9.73
CA ALA A 70 -1.67 -12.41 10.05
C ALA A 70 -2.64 -13.60 9.92
N ALA A 71 -3.84 -13.50 10.51
CA ALA A 71 -4.86 -14.53 10.41
C ALA A 71 -5.35 -14.76 8.97
N LEU A 72 -5.49 -13.69 8.17
CA LEU A 72 -5.83 -13.76 6.77
C LEU A 72 -4.71 -14.45 5.95
N ALA A 73 -3.45 -14.10 6.21
CA ALA A 73 -2.31 -14.76 5.57
C ALA A 73 -2.28 -16.26 5.89
N GLN A 74 -2.48 -16.66 7.15
CA GLN A 74 -2.60 -18.08 7.54
C GLN A 74 -3.74 -18.78 6.78
N THR A 75 -4.88 -18.10 6.65
CA THR A 75 -6.04 -18.60 5.89
C THR A 75 -5.70 -18.85 4.43
N TYR A 76 -5.02 -17.90 3.77
CA TYR A 76 -4.54 -18.08 2.41
C TYR A 76 -3.52 -19.22 2.27
N ARG A 77 -2.64 -19.40 3.27
CA ARG A 77 -1.70 -20.53 3.29
C ARG A 77 -2.42 -21.87 3.42
N ARG A 78 -3.47 -21.98 4.22
CA ARG A 78 -4.34 -23.18 4.26
C ARG A 78 -5.04 -23.46 2.93
N ARG A 79 -5.18 -22.45 2.08
CA ARG A 79 -5.77 -22.51 0.72
C ARG A 79 -4.69 -22.61 -0.37
N ASP A 80 -3.48 -23.05 -0.03
CA ASP A 80 -2.33 -23.22 -0.92
C ASP A 80 -1.90 -21.96 -1.71
N ARG A 81 -2.26 -20.77 -1.25
CA ARG A 81 -1.85 -19.49 -1.86
C ARG A 81 -0.57 -18.96 -1.24
N THR A 82 0.36 -18.47 -2.05
CA THR A 82 1.55 -17.76 -1.56
C THR A 82 1.22 -16.30 -1.27
N VAL A 83 1.71 -15.78 -0.15
CA VAL A 83 1.32 -14.46 0.37
C VAL A 83 2.56 -13.57 0.58
N GLY A 84 2.47 -12.33 0.13
CA GLY A 84 3.37 -11.26 0.55
C GLY A 84 2.62 -10.27 1.44
N VAL A 85 3.22 -9.83 2.54
CA VAL A 85 2.66 -8.84 3.45
C VAL A 85 3.62 -7.65 3.56
N LEU A 86 3.12 -6.47 3.25
CA LEU A 86 3.82 -5.19 3.38
C LEU A 86 3.12 -4.35 4.46
N ALA A 87 3.76 -4.20 5.60
CA ALA A 87 3.31 -3.27 6.64
C ALA A 87 4.02 -1.92 6.43
N VAL A 88 3.28 -0.91 6.01
CA VAL A 88 3.80 0.38 5.57
C VAL A 88 3.49 1.45 6.61
N ASP A 89 4.54 2.09 7.12
CA ASP A 89 4.47 3.16 8.11
C ASP A 89 4.96 4.48 7.47
N PRO A 90 4.19 5.59 7.55
CA PRO A 90 4.74 6.89 7.24
C PRO A 90 5.94 7.14 8.16
N SER A 91 7.08 7.52 7.60
CA SER A 91 8.25 7.79 8.44
C SER A 91 8.02 8.95 9.38
N SER A 92 8.46 8.79 10.63
CA SER A 92 8.53 9.90 11.56
C SER A 92 9.45 11.00 11.00
N PRO A 93 9.00 12.26 10.91
CA PRO A 93 9.84 13.38 10.49
C PRO A 93 11.05 13.62 11.41
N PHE A 94 11.09 13.00 12.60
CA PHE A 94 12.08 13.27 13.63
C PHE A 94 13.05 12.10 13.91
N SER A 95 12.68 10.85 13.62
CA SER A 95 13.50 9.67 13.94
C SER A 95 13.98 8.86 12.73
N GLY A 96 13.50 9.13 11.51
CA GLY A 96 13.97 8.49 10.28
C GLY A 96 13.79 6.97 10.19
N GLY A 97 13.08 6.36 11.14
CA GLY A 97 12.86 4.91 11.23
C GLY A 97 11.38 4.55 11.31
N SER A 98 11.06 3.28 11.03
CA SER A 98 9.72 2.72 11.27
C SER A 98 9.44 2.63 12.77
N VAL A 99 8.28 3.11 13.22
CA VAL A 99 7.81 2.95 14.60
C VAL A 99 7.38 1.50 14.87
N LEU A 100 7.16 0.72 13.81
CA LEU A 100 6.71 -0.67 13.92
C LEU A 100 7.80 -1.66 14.35
N GLY A 101 7.97 -1.72 15.67
CA GLY A 101 8.53 -2.85 16.41
C GLY A 101 7.55 -4.01 16.63
N ASP A 102 6.52 -4.21 15.82
CA ASP A 102 5.55 -5.31 16.03
C ASP A 102 5.81 -6.54 15.14
N ARG A 103 7.10 -6.92 15.01
CA ARG A 103 7.49 -8.26 14.53
C ARG A 103 7.00 -9.40 15.43
N ILE A 104 6.46 -9.08 16.60
CA ILE A 104 6.17 -10.04 17.67
C ILE A 104 4.84 -10.79 17.44
N ARG A 105 3.96 -10.30 16.56
CA ARG A 105 2.61 -10.90 16.36
C ARG A 105 2.43 -11.74 15.09
N MET A 106 3.45 -11.85 14.23
CA MET A 106 3.42 -12.74 13.04
C MET A 106 4.35 -13.95 13.21
N GLY A 107 4.75 -14.28 14.44
CA GLY A 107 5.67 -15.39 14.74
C GLY A 107 5.21 -16.74 14.20
N ASP A 108 3.90 -16.97 14.15
CA ASP A 108 3.31 -18.21 13.61
C ASP A 108 3.49 -18.37 12.10
N LEU A 109 3.78 -17.27 11.39
CA LEU A 109 4.08 -17.26 9.96
C LEU A 109 5.59 -17.34 9.68
N ALA A 110 6.42 -17.27 10.73
CA ALA A 110 7.86 -17.31 10.59
C ALA A 110 8.31 -18.71 10.13
N GLY A 111 8.99 -18.77 8.98
CA GLY A 111 9.52 -20.02 8.42
C GLY A 111 8.63 -20.68 7.37
N ASP A 112 7.39 -20.22 7.14
CA ASP A 112 6.61 -20.66 5.98
C ASP A 112 7.18 -20.02 4.71
N GLY A 113 7.80 -20.82 3.84
CA GLY A 113 8.40 -20.35 2.58
C GLY A 113 7.38 -19.75 1.58
N GLY A 114 6.09 -20.06 1.74
CA GLY A 114 5.02 -19.44 0.95
C GLY A 114 4.65 -18.03 1.41
N VAL A 115 5.09 -17.61 2.60
CA VAL A 115 4.82 -16.29 3.18
C VAL A 115 6.07 -15.42 3.09
N PHE A 116 5.88 -14.13 2.80
CA PHE A 116 6.94 -13.13 2.91
C PHE A 116 6.37 -11.93 3.66
N ILE A 117 7.01 -11.49 4.74
CA ILE A 117 6.55 -10.35 5.54
C ILE A 117 7.66 -9.30 5.59
N ARG A 118 7.30 -8.03 5.34
CA ARG A 118 8.20 -6.89 5.47
C ARG A 118 7.48 -5.70 6.06
N SER A 119 8.07 -5.12 7.09
CA SER A 119 7.76 -3.77 7.53
C SER A 119 8.63 -2.78 6.77
N MET A 120 8.06 -1.67 6.32
CA MET A 120 8.73 -0.63 5.53
C MET A 120 8.41 0.75 6.09
N ALA A 121 9.39 1.64 6.04
CA ALA A 121 9.23 3.06 6.37
C ALA A 121 9.53 3.94 5.14
N THR A 122 8.74 4.99 4.95
CA THR A 122 8.74 5.83 3.73
C THR A 122 9.80 6.95 3.65
N ARG A 123 10.75 6.98 4.58
CA ARG A 123 11.86 7.93 4.77
C ARG A 123 11.62 9.38 4.33
N GLY A 124 10.44 9.93 4.63
CA GLY A 124 10.16 11.37 4.45
C GLY A 124 10.00 11.84 3.01
N ALA A 125 9.88 10.93 2.03
CA ALA A 125 9.62 11.33 0.66
C ALA A 125 8.19 11.90 0.53
N LEU A 126 8.06 13.14 0.06
CA LEU A 126 6.78 13.77 -0.30
C LEU A 126 6.11 12.93 -1.41
N GLY A 127 4.95 12.34 -1.13
CA GLY A 127 4.28 11.36 -2.02
C GLY A 127 4.89 9.94 -2.00
N GLY A 128 5.81 9.67 -1.05
CA GLY A 128 6.68 8.50 -1.02
C GLY A 128 6.09 7.20 -0.47
N LEU A 129 4.92 7.26 0.18
CA LEU A 129 4.24 6.07 0.70
C LEU A 129 3.67 5.21 -0.44
N ALA A 130 2.94 5.82 -1.37
CA ALA A 130 2.43 5.12 -2.54
C ALA A 130 3.54 4.58 -3.45
N ARG A 131 4.60 5.37 -3.74
CA ARG A 131 5.67 4.93 -4.67
C ARG A 131 6.42 3.71 -4.17
N THR A 132 7.01 3.78 -2.98
CA THR A 132 7.84 2.71 -2.42
C THR A 132 7.02 1.43 -2.22
N THR A 133 5.75 1.57 -1.84
CA THR A 133 4.81 0.46 -1.67
C THR A 133 4.53 -0.24 -3.00
N VAL A 134 4.19 0.51 -4.05
CA VAL A 134 3.89 -0.08 -5.36
C VAL A 134 5.12 -0.75 -6.01
N ASP A 135 6.32 -0.20 -5.78
CA ASP A 135 7.56 -0.83 -6.20
C ASP A 135 7.85 -2.11 -5.41
N ALA A 136 7.57 -2.13 -4.10
CA ALA A 136 7.65 -3.33 -3.28
C ALA A 136 6.63 -4.40 -3.69
N VAL A 137 5.40 -4.01 -4.05
CA VAL A 137 4.40 -4.89 -4.65
C VAL A 137 4.97 -5.51 -5.93
N THR A 138 5.57 -4.72 -6.82
CA THR A 138 6.19 -5.21 -8.07
C THR A 138 7.25 -6.29 -7.79
N VAL A 139 8.05 -6.13 -6.72
CA VAL A 139 9.04 -7.15 -6.31
C VAL A 139 8.37 -8.45 -5.88
N LEU A 140 7.27 -8.38 -5.10
CA LEU A 140 6.54 -9.55 -4.62
C LEU A 140 5.76 -10.27 -5.74
N GLU A 141 5.18 -9.51 -6.67
CA GLU A 141 4.57 -10.05 -7.89
C GLU A 141 5.61 -10.81 -8.72
N ALA A 142 6.75 -10.19 -8.98
CA ALA A 142 7.85 -10.83 -9.72
C ALA A 142 8.40 -12.07 -8.98
N ALA A 143 8.36 -12.09 -7.65
CA ALA A 143 8.71 -13.24 -6.83
C ALA A 143 7.69 -14.39 -6.86
N GLY A 144 6.54 -14.19 -7.52
CA GLY A 144 5.51 -15.21 -7.72
C GLY A 144 4.53 -15.34 -6.56
N LYS A 145 4.27 -14.27 -5.80
CA LYS A 145 3.21 -14.26 -4.78
C LYS A 145 1.83 -14.21 -5.44
N ASP A 146 0.89 -15.01 -4.96
CA ASP A 146 -0.50 -15.03 -5.45
C ASP A 146 -1.29 -13.82 -4.91
N VAL A 147 -1.07 -13.48 -3.65
CA VAL A 147 -1.75 -12.39 -2.93
C VAL A 147 -0.70 -11.49 -2.28
N VAL A 148 -0.86 -10.18 -2.41
CA VAL A 148 -0.03 -9.19 -1.70
C VAL A 148 -0.93 -8.34 -0.81
N ILE A 149 -0.76 -8.44 0.49
CA ILE A 149 -1.51 -7.67 1.48
C ILE A 149 -0.67 -6.45 1.88
N VAL A 150 -1.23 -5.26 1.71
CA VAL A 150 -0.61 -3.99 2.08
C VAL A 150 -1.40 -3.40 3.24
N GLU A 151 -0.77 -3.26 4.41
CA GLU A 151 -1.36 -2.66 5.60
C GLU A 151 -0.72 -1.30 5.88
N THR A 152 -1.50 -0.26 6.19
CA THR A 152 -0.97 1.00 6.72
C THR A 152 -1.03 1.09 8.25
N VAL A 153 -0.10 1.84 8.81
CA VAL A 153 -0.17 2.29 10.20
C VAL A 153 -1.13 3.48 10.25
N GLY A 154 -2.22 3.35 11.02
CA GLY A 154 -3.40 4.23 10.95
C GLY A 154 -3.21 5.64 11.50
N VAL A 155 -2.34 6.45 10.87
CA VAL A 155 -2.11 7.87 11.13
C VAL A 155 -1.81 8.63 9.82
N GLY A 156 -2.82 9.13 9.09
CA GLY A 156 -2.52 10.04 7.97
C GLY A 156 -3.56 10.10 6.86
N GLN A 157 -3.07 10.47 5.67
CA GLN A 157 -3.78 10.49 4.37
C GLN A 157 -3.53 9.17 3.59
N ASP A 158 -3.01 8.14 4.25
CA ASP A 158 -2.49 6.93 3.63
C ASP A 158 -3.61 6.02 3.09
N GLU A 159 -4.86 6.23 3.51
CA GLU A 159 -6.00 5.42 3.09
C GLU A 159 -6.32 5.58 1.61
N VAL A 160 -6.22 6.80 1.08
CA VAL A 160 -6.44 7.09 -0.35
C VAL A 160 -5.32 6.48 -1.19
N ASP A 161 -4.08 6.54 -0.70
CA ASP A 161 -2.91 5.97 -1.36
C ASP A 161 -3.02 4.44 -1.45
N ILE A 162 -3.47 3.75 -0.39
CA ILE A 162 -3.74 2.31 -0.45
C ILE A 162 -4.83 2.00 -1.47
N ALA A 163 -5.92 2.77 -1.49
CA ALA A 163 -7.01 2.54 -2.44
C ALA A 163 -6.53 2.69 -3.88
N GLY A 164 -5.66 3.66 -4.15
CA GLY A 164 -5.01 3.85 -5.45
C GLY A 164 -3.95 2.80 -5.80
N ALA A 165 -3.59 1.91 -4.88
CA ALA A 165 -2.55 0.89 -5.04
C ALA A 165 -3.06 -0.55 -4.87
N SER A 166 -4.36 -0.78 -4.69
CA SER A 166 -4.94 -2.09 -4.42
C SER A 166 -6.11 -2.44 -5.34
N HIS A 167 -6.26 -3.73 -5.63
CA HIS A 167 -7.43 -4.25 -6.35
C HIS A 167 -8.64 -4.30 -5.44
N THR A 168 -8.44 -4.74 -4.19
CA THR A 168 -9.47 -4.80 -3.14
C THR A 168 -9.03 -3.97 -1.95
N THR A 169 -9.81 -2.95 -1.58
CA THR A 169 -9.58 -2.13 -0.39
C THR A 169 -10.48 -2.57 0.76
N VAL A 170 -9.89 -2.82 1.93
CA VAL A 170 -10.57 -3.26 3.16
C VAL A 170 -10.45 -2.18 4.23
N LEU A 171 -11.59 -1.76 4.79
CA LEU A 171 -11.63 -0.86 5.94
C LEU A 171 -11.99 -1.64 7.22
N VAL A 172 -11.09 -1.60 8.21
CA VAL A 172 -11.21 -2.28 9.49
C VAL A 172 -11.68 -1.30 10.58
N SER A 173 -12.83 -1.59 11.18
CA SER A 173 -13.41 -0.88 12.32
C SER A 173 -13.45 -1.80 13.55
N VAL A 174 -13.64 -1.23 14.75
CA VAL A 174 -13.82 -2.00 16.00
C VAL A 174 -14.90 -1.38 16.87
N PRO A 175 -15.53 -2.17 17.78
CA PRO A 175 -16.49 -1.66 18.75
C PRO A 175 -15.87 -0.66 19.73
N GLY A 176 -16.68 0.31 20.19
CA GLY A 176 -16.33 1.22 21.28
C GLY A 176 -15.38 2.37 20.91
N LEU A 177 -14.96 2.51 19.65
CA LEU A 177 -14.11 3.63 19.20
C LEU A 177 -14.89 4.88 18.75
N GLY A 178 -16.22 4.95 18.95
CA GLY A 178 -17.10 6.13 18.80
C GLY A 178 -16.73 7.13 17.68
N ASP A 179 -15.74 7.98 17.95
CA ASP A 179 -15.11 8.95 17.06
C ASP A 179 -14.55 8.39 15.74
N ALA A 180 -14.15 7.11 15.67
CA ALA A 180 -13.55 6.53 14.47
C ALA A 180 -14.55 6.39 13.31
N VAL A 181 -15.83 6.10 13.58
CA VAL A 181 -16.88 6.03 12.54
C VAL A 181 -17.24 7.44 12.04
N GLN A 182 -17.10 8.47 12.90
CA GLN A 182 -17.22 9.87 12.49
C GLN A 182 -15.99 10.39 11.71
N ALA A 183 -14.77 9.96 12.03
CA ALA A 183 -13.56 10.30 11.29
C ALA A 183 -13.54 9.69 9.87
N ILE A 184 -14.15 8.52 9.73
CA ILE A 184 -14.36 7.79 8.47
C ILE A 184 -15.30 8.55 7.47
N LYS A 185 -15.95 9.65 7.89
CA LYS A 185 -16.94 10.41 7.08
C LYS A 185 -16.40 11.21 5.89
N ALA A 186 -15.08 11.37 5.72
CA ALA A 186 -14.51 12.09 4.59
C ALA A 186 -13.76 11.13 3.64
N GLY A 187 -14.44 10.60 2.63
CA GLY A 187 -13.85 9.84 1.51
C GLY A 187 -13.47 8.39 1.80
N ILE A 188 -13.10 8.03 3.04
CA ILE A 188 -12.58 6.69 3.39
C ILE A 188 -13.65 5.58 3.29
N MET A 189 -14.92 5.87 3.62
CA MET A 189 -16.03 4.92 3.37
C MET A 189 -16.21 4.62 1.88
N GLU A 190 -16.03 5.65 1.05
CA GLU A 190 -16.30 5.59 -0.38
C GLU A 190 -15.15 4.94 -1.15
N ILE A 191 -14.04 4.55 -0.51
CA ILE A 191 -12.95 3.82 -1.16
C ILE A 191 -12.98 2.31 -0.85
N ALA A 192 -13.56 1.89 0.28
CA ALA A 192 -13.58 0.49 0.68
C ALA A 192 -14.48 -0.36 -0.23
N ASP A 193 -13.94 -1.51 -0.64
CA ASP A 193 -14.67 -2.56 -1.37
C ASP A 193 -15.27 -3.58 -0.37
N ILE A 194 -14.69 -3.67 0.84
CA ILE A 194 -15.12 -4.54 1.95
C ILE A 194 -14.95 -3.78 3.27
N HIS A 195 -15.93 -3.89 4.17
CA HIS A 195 -15.80 -3.46 5.56
C HIS A 195 -15.62 -4.66 6.49
N VAL A 196 -14.77 -4.52 7.49
CA VAL A 196 -14.57 -5.52 8.54
C VAL A 196 -14.74 -4.87 9.91
N VAL A 197 -15.63 -5.41 10.73
CA VAL A 197 -15.73 -5.09 12.16
C VAL A 197 -14.94 -6.15 12.92
N ASN A 198 -13.71 -5.83 13.28
CA ASN A 198 -12.84 -6.71 14.05
C ASN A 198 -13.11 -6.58 15.56
N LYS A 199 -12.63 -7.55 16.35
CA LYS A 199 -12.92 -7.66 17.78
C LYS A 199 -14.44 -7.73 18.05
N ALA A 200 -15.14 -8.50 17.21
CA ALA A 200 -16.58 -8.68 17.29
C ALA A 200 -17.04 -9.41 18.58
N ASP A 201 -16.10 -9.97 19.35
CA ASP A 201 -16.28 -10.48 20.70
C ASP A 201 -16.60 -9.38 21.74
N ARG A 202 -16.40 -8.11 21.40
CA ARG A 202 -16.63 -6.98 22.29
C ARG A 202 -18.04 -6.42 22.18
N GLU A 203 -18.55 -5.92 23.31
CA GLU A 203 -19.82 -5.20 23.37
C GLU A 203 -19.87 -4.04 22.37
N GLY A 204 -21.00 -3.88 21.69
CA GLY A 204 -21.22 -2.84 20.68
C GLY A 204 -20.85 -3.22 19.26
N ALA A 205 -20.38 -4.44 18.98
CA ALA A 205 -20.08 -4.90 17.62
C ALA A 205 -21.30 -4.84 16.69
N ASP A 206 -22.44 -5.34 17.14
CA ASP A 206 -23.68 -5.31 16.36
C ASP A 206 -24.16 -3.89 16.04
N ALA A 207 -23.93 -2.95 16.97
CA ALA A 207 -24.26 -1.55 16.76
C ALA A 207 -23.42 -0.92 15.65
N VAL A 208 -22.10 -1.19 15.62
CA VAL A 208 -21.20 -0.74 14.55
C VAL A 208 -21.61 -1.34 13.19
N VAL A 209 -21.95 -2.64 13.16
CA VAL A 209 -22.43 -3.29 11.93
C VAL A 209 -23.72 -2.64 11.44
N ALA A 210 -24.67 -2.36 12.34
CA ALA A 210 -25.92 -1.69 11.98
C ALA A 210 -25.69 -0.27 11.44
N GLU A 211 -24.80 0.49 12.06
CA GLU A 211 -24.41 1.84 11.62
C GLU A 211 -23.77 1.81 10.22
N LEU A 212 -22.81 0.92 9.97
CA LEU A 212 -22.17 0.75 8.67
C LEU A 212 -23.19 0.36 7.58
N ARG A 213 -24.13 -0.55 7.91
CA ARG A 213 -25.21 -0.93 6.97
C ARG A 213 -26.03 0.29 6.58
N GLU A 214 -26.40 1.12 7.55
CA GLU A 214 -27.20 2.31 7.28
C GLU A 214 -26.42 3.32 6.45
N MET A 215 -25.15 3.56 6.75
CA MET A 215 -24.29 4.45 5.94
C MET A 215 -24.16 3.97 4.49
N LEU A 216 -23.91 2.68 4.27
CA LEU A 216 -23.77 2.11 2.92
C LEU A 216 -25.07 2.19 2.10
N ARG A 217 -26.24 2.13 2.75
CA ARG A 217 -27.52 2.35 2.07
C ARG A 217 -27.63 3.75 1.49
N HIS A 218 -27.09 4.75 2.19
CA HIS A 218 -27.07 6.15 1.74
C HIS A 218 -25.99 6.42 0.69
N ALA A 219 -24.84 5.73 0.75
CA ALA A 219 -23.72 5.91 -0.18
C ALA A 219 -23.94 5.28 -1.58
N ARG A 220 -24.96 4.41 -1.74
CA ARG A 220 -25.29 3.70 -3.00
C ARG A 220 -25.53 4.58 -4.23
N TYR A 221 -25.70 5.89 -4.07
CA TYR A 221 -25.95 6.82 -5.18
C TYR A 221 -24.69 7.24 -5.97
N ARG A 222 -23.47 6.77 -5.63
CA ARG A 222 -22.21 7.27 -6.21
C ARG A 222 -21.27 6.24 -6.86
N ARG A 223 -21.56 4.93 -6.82
CA ARG A 223 -20.66 3.87 -7.34
C ARG A 223 -21.31 3.06 -8.49
N PRO A 224 -20.52 2.38 -9.35
CA PRO A 224 -21.04 1.46 -10.37
C PRO A 224 -21.99 0.44 -9.75
N ALA A 225 -23.08 0.11 -10.45
CA ALA A 225 -24.30 -0.45 -9.89
C ALA A 225 -24.21 -1.88 -9.30
N ASP A 226 -23.08 -2.58 -9.44
CA ASP A 226 -23.10 -4.06 -9.36
C ASP A 226 -22.38 -4.68 -8.15
N TRP A 227 -21.41 -4.01 -7.52
CA TRP A 227 -20.76 -4.56 -6.31
C TRP A 227 -21.47 -4.12 -5.02
N ARG A 228 -22.04 -5.09 -4.31
CA ARG A 228 -22.60 -4.86 -2.97
C ARG A 228 -21.50 -5.06 -1.93
N ILE A 229 -20.96 -3.94 -1.44
CA ILE A 229 -19.94 -3.91 -0.37
C ILE A 229 -20.40 -4.76 0.83
N PRO A 230 -19.71 -5.87 1.15
CA PRO A 230 -20.03 -6.69 2.31
C PRO A 230 -19.47 -6.06 3.60
N ILE A 231 -20.13 -6.35 4.72
CA ILE A 231 -19.64 -6.06 6.07
C ILE A 231 -19.41 -7.40 6.75
N GLN A 232 -18.15 -7.70 7.06
CA GLN A 232 -17.72 -8.91 7.75
C GLN A 232 -17.44 -8.61 9.22
N THR A 233 -17.61 -9.61 10.08
CA THR A 233 -17.29 -9.52 11.51
C THR A 233 -16.21 -10.54 11.84
N THR A 234 -15.14 -10.11 12.50
CA THR A 234 -14.00 -10.99 12.79
C THR A 234 -13.55 -10.88 14.24
N VAL A 235 -12.94 -11.94 14.74
CA VAL A 235 -12.12 -11.94 15.95
C VAL A 235 -10.74 -12.47 15.57
N ALA A 236 -9.86 -11.56 15.14
CA ALA A 236 -8.57 -11.94 14.55
C ALA A 236 -7.68 -12.82 15.45
N ILE A 237 -7.83 -12.72 16.78
CA ILE A 237 -7.02 -13.49 17.74
C ILE A 237 -7.46 -14.95 17.86
N THR A 238 -8.74 -15.27 17.62
CA THR A 238 -9.27 -16.64 17.63
C THR A 238 -9.40 -17.20 16.22
N GLY A 239 -9.41 -16.33 15.20
CA GLY A 239 -9.61 -16.69 13.80
C GLY A 239 -11.08 -16.67 13.37
N ASP A 240 -12.02 -16.37 14.28
CA ASP A 240 -13.45 -16.37 13.96
C ASP A 240 -13.77 -15.33 12.88
N GLY A 241 -14.56 -15.73 11.87
CA GLY A 241 -14.97 -14.87 10.76
C GLY A 241 -13.89 -14.62 9.69
N VAL A 242 -12.66 -15.11 9.89
CA VAL A 242 -11.54 -14.81 8.98
C VAL A 242 -11.65 -15.59 7.67
N ASP A 243 -12.21 -16.80 7.69
CA ASP A 243 -12.46 -17.57 6.47
C ASP A 243 -13.53 -16.90 5.60
N GLU A 244 -14.63 -16.41 6.19
CA GLU A 244 -15.69 -15.65 5.50
C GLU A 244 -15.17 -14.31 4.99
N PHE A 245 -14.25 -13.68 5.72
CA PHE A 245 -13.56 -12.49 5.26
C PHE A 245 -12.67 -12.77 4.03
N ALA A 246 -11.91 -13.86 4.03
CA ALA A 246 -11.14 -14.28 2.87
C ALA A 246 -12.05 -14.59 1.66
N ASP A 247 -13.20 -15.24 1.90
CA ASP A 247 -14.19 -15.51 0.85
C ASP A 247 -14.76 -14.23 0.24
N ALA A 248 -14.99 -13.19 1.06
CA ALA A 248 -15.43 -11.90 0.57
C ALA A 248 -14.39 -11.21 -0.34
N ILE A 249 -13.10 -11.37 -0.04
CA ILE A 249 -12.01 -10.87 -0.90
C ILE A 249 -11.99 -11.61 -2.23
N GLU A 250 -12.08 -12.95 -2.22
CA GLU A 250 -12.10 -13.73 -3.45
C GLU A 250 -13.35 -13.43 -4.29
N ALA A 251 -14.53 -13.27 -3.67
CA ALA A 251 -15.74 -12.87 -4.37
C ALA A 251 -15.60 -11.49 -5.05
N HIS A 252 -14.90 -10.53 -4.40
CA HIS A 252 -14.62 -9.23 -5.02
C HIS A 252 -13.63 -9.38 -6.19
N ARG A 253 -12.60 -10.21 -6.04
CA ARG A 253 -11.65 -10.53 -7.10
C ARG A 253 -12.34 -11.15 -8.32
N GLU A 254 -13.23 -12.11 -8.09
CA GLU A 254 -14.03 -12.74 -9.14
C GLU A 254 -14.90 -11.71 -9.86
N TRP A 255 -15.65 -10.90 -9.10
CA TRP A 255 -16.46 -9.81 -9.66
C TRP A 255 -15.63 -8.80 -10.48
N LEU A 256 -14.43 -8.42 -10.01
CA LEU A 256 -13.53 -7.57 -10.78
C LEU A 256 -13.17 -8.22 -12.11
N SER A 257 -12.83 -9.51 -12.11
CA SER A 257 -12.40 -10.24 -13.30
C SER A 257 -13.51 -10.51 -14.32
N GLU A 258 -14.76 -10.65 -13.85
CA GLU A 258 -15.94 -10.90 -14.70
C GLU A 258 -16.55 -9.61 -15.26
N SER A 259 -16.09 -8.44 -14.81
CA SER A 259 -16.60 -7.14 -15.22
C SER A 259 -15.51 -6.25 -15.82
N ASP A 260 -15.90 -5.17 -16.49
CA ASP A 260 -14.96 -4.12 -16.91
C ASP A 260 -14.32 -3.36 -15.73
N ALA A 261 -14.66 -3.72 -14.47
CA ALA A 261 -14.18 -3.05 -13.29
C ALA A 261 -12.68 -3.30 -13.05
N LEU A 262 -12.15 -4.49 -13.37
CA LEU A 262 -10.72 -4.76 -13.24
C LEU A 262 -9.89 -3.85 -14.15
N ALA A 263 -10.24 -3.75 -15.44
CA ALA A 263 -9.51 -2.91 -16.39
C ALA A 263 -9.54 -1.42 -15.99
N ARG A 264 -10.66 -0.94 -15.46
CA ARG A 264 -10.76 0.42 -14.89
C ARG A 264 -9.87 0.57 -13.66
N ARG A 265 -9.93 -0.37 -12.72
CA ARG A 265 -9.12 -0.37 -11.49
C ARG A 265 -7.63 -0.38 -11.81
N GLU A 266 -7.17 -1.25 -12.69
CA GLU A 266 -5.78 -1.32 -13.12
C GLU A 266 -5.32 -0.03 -13.81
N ARG A 267 -6.18 0.58 -14.64
CA ARG A 267 -5.91 1.88 -15.27
C ARG A 267 -5.76 2.98 -14.22
N ASP A 268 -6.63 3.03 -13.23
CA ASP A 268 -6.59 4.02 -12.15
C ASP A 268 -5.33 3.85 -11.30
N MET A 269 -4.98 2.60 -10.96
CA MET A 269 -3.73 2.26 -10.26
C MET A 269 -2.50 2.67 -11.08
N ALA A 270 -2.48 2.40 -12.39
CA ALA A 270 -1.39 2.78 -13.27
C ALA A 270 -1.25 4.32 -13.38
N ALA A 271 -2.38 5.03 -13.50
CA ALA A 271 -2.39 6.49 -13.54
C ALA A 271 -1.92 7.11 -12.22
N SER A 272 -2.30 6.53 -11.08
CA SER A 272 -1.81 6.91 -9.76
C SER A 272 -0.29 6.69 -9.66
N ARG A 273 0.18 5.48 -10.00
CA ARG A 273 1.61 5.14 -10.00
C ARG A 273 2.42 6.10 -10.87
N LEU A 274 1.98 6.37 -12.09
CA LEU A 274 2.70 7.25 -13.01
C LEU A 274 2.78 8.69 -12.48
N ARG A 275 1.67 9.22 -11.94
CA ARG A 275 1.67 10.55 -11.31
C ARG A 275 2.66 10.61 -10.15
N ASN A 276 2.69 9.60 -9.29
CA ASN A 276 3.60 9.56 -8.15
C ASN A 276 5.07 9.47 -8.59
N ILE A 277 5.37 8.68 -9.64
CA ILE A 277 6.72 8.62 -10.21
C ILE A 277 7.14 9.99 -10.77
N VAL A 278 6.29 10.64 -11.58
CA VAL A 278 6.60 11.95 -12.17
C VAL A 278 6.82 13.00 -11.09
N THR A 279 5.93 13.06 -10.09
CA THR A 279 6.08 13.98 -8.95
C THR A 279 7.39 13.74 -8.20
N GLY A 280 7.73 12.47 -7.94
CA GLY A 280 8.99 12.11 -7.28
C GLY A 280 10.23 12.54 -8.08
N LEU A 281 10.24 12.31 -9.39
CA LEU A 281 11.35 12.72 -10.27
C LEU A 281 11.53 14.24 -10.32
N VAL A 282 10.43 15.00 -10.28
CA VAL A 282 10.50 16.47 -10.22
C VAL A 282 11.09 16.93 -8.89
N LEU A 283 10.65 16.35 -7.77
CA LEU A 283 11.18 16.68 -6.45
C LEU A 283 12.66 16.30 -6.30
N GLU A 284 13.06 15.12 -6.76
CA GLU A 284 14.47 14.67 -6.75
C GLU A 284 15.39 15.64 -7.49
N LYS A 285 14.92 16.20 -8.63
CA LYS A 285 15.68 17.23 -9.36
C LYS A 285 15.72 18.58 -8.64
N LEU A 286 14.67 18.95 -7.92
CA LEU A 286 14.65 20.21 -7.14
C LEU A 286 15.64 20.19 -5.99
N ASP A 287 15.91 19.02 -5.43
CA ASP A 287 16.88 18.81 -4.34
C ASP A 287 18.33 18.63 -4.84
N ASP A 288 18.58 18.58 -6.16
CA ASP A 288 19.92 18.40 -6.73
C ASP A 288 20.79 19.66 -6.49
N PRO A 289 21.91 19.55 -5.76
CA PRO A 289 22.82 20.68 -5.53
C PRO A 289 23.40 21.27 -6.83
N ALA A 290 23.43 20.51 -7.92
CA ALA A 290 23.96 20.94 -9.21
C ALA A 290 23.02 21.89 -9.98
N THR A 291 21.72 21.92 -9.66
CA THR A 291 20.73 22.75 -10.40
C THR A 291 20.78 24.25 -10.10
N GLY A 292 21.54 24.70 -9.09
CA GLY A 292 21.89 26.12 -8.91
C GLY A 292 20.75 27.05 -8.46
N ASP A 293 21.18 28.14 -7.81
CA ASP A 293 20.43 29.06 -6.91
C ASP A 293 19.36 28.38 -6.03
N PRO A 294 19.68 28.12 -4.75
CA PRO A 294 19.03 27.09 -3.97
C PRO A 294 17.55 27.42 -3.86
N PHE A 295 16.70 26.40 -3.97
CA PHE A 295 15.33 26.41 -3.48
C PHE A 295 15.12 27.41 -2.31
N GLU A 296 16.06 27.42 -1.36
CA GLU A 296 16.20 28.40 -0.27
C GLU A 296 16.10 29.89 -0.64
N LYS A 297 16.71 30.37 -1.74
CA LYS A 297 16.59 31.77 -2.16
C LYS A 297 15.19 32.11 -2.67
N LEU A 298 14.50 31.18 -3.33
CA LEU A 298 13.11 31.38 -3.72
C LEU A 298 12.20 31.33 -2.49
N VAL A 299 12.48 30.41 -1.55
CA VAL A 299 11.82 30.36 -0.24
C VAL A 299 11.98 31.69 0.50
N ASP A 300 13.19 32.25 0.57
CA ASP A 300 13.46 33.55 1.20
C ASP A 300 12.65 34.69 0.57
N ARG A 301 12.57 34.72 -0.78
CA ARG A 301 11.81 35.74 -1.51
C ARG A 301 10.30 35.61 -1.28
N VAL A 302 9.78 34.38 -1.23
CA VAL A 302 8.37 34.11 -0.90
C VAL A 302 8.07 34.49 0.55
N ALA A 303 8.94 34.11 1.49
CA ALA A 303 8.80 34.43 2.91
C ALA A 303 8.79 35.94 3.16
N ARG A 304 9.60 36.69 2.42
CA ARG A 304 9.64 38.17 2.44
C ARG A 304 8.54 38.82 1.59
N ARG A 305 7.65 38.04 0.97
CA ARG A 305 6.58 38.49 0.05
C ARG A 305 7.07 39.35 -1.12
N GLN A 306 8.29 39.09 -1.59
CA GLN A 306 8.88 39.76 -2.76
C GLN A 306 8.43 39.12 -4.08
N ILE A 307 7.95 37.89 -4.02
CA ILE A 307 7.34 37.13 -5.12
C ILE A 307 6.23 36.25 -4.52
N ASP A 308 5.18 35.97 -5.29
CA ASP A 308 4.14 35.04 -4.84
C ASP A 308 4.56 33.56 -5.04
N PRO A 309 3.95 32.61 -4.29
CA PRO A 309 4.31 31.20 -4.38
C PRO A 309 4.13 30.57 -5.77
N PHE A 310 3.15 31.00 -6.57
CA PHE A 310 2.89 30.42 -7.90
C PHE A 310 3.97 30.85 -8.90
N THR A 311 4.34 32.13 -8.91
CA THR A 311 5.44 32.61 -9.75
C THR A 311 6.77 31.96 -9.37
N ALA A 312 7.05 31.78 -8.07
CA ALA A 312 8.25 31.06 -7.62
C ALA A 312 8.25 29.58 -8.04
N ALA A 313 7.11 28.89 -7.93
CA ALA A 313 6.98 27.50 -8.36
C ALA A 313 7.16 27.33 -9.87
N ASN A 314 6.62 28.23 -10.70
CA ASN A 314 6.82 28.20 -12.15
C ASN A 314 8.30 28.40 -12.52
N GLN A 315 9.00 29.31 -11.84
CA GLN A 315 10.45 29.49 -12.02
C GLN A 315 11.25 28.23 -11.68
N LEU A 316 10.84 27.48 -10.66
CA LEU A 316 11.45 26.19 -10.31
C LEU A 316 11.17 25.12 -11.37
N LEU A 317 9.92 25.02 -11.84
CA LEU A 317 9.52 24.03 -12.84
C LEU A 317 10.23 24.24 -14.18
N GLU A 318 10.29 25.48 -14.67
CA GLU A 318 10.95 25.81 -15.94
C GLU A 318 12.43 25.37 -15.95
N ARG A 319 13.14 25.54 -14.83
CA ARG A 319 14.54 25.12 -14.68
C ARG A 319 14.72 23.61 -14.53
N THR A 320 13.74 22.94 -13.93
CA THR A 320 13.78 21.49 -13.69
C THR A 320 13.50 20.69 -14.97
N LEU A 321 12.72 21.28 -15.87
CA LEU A 321 12.27 20.67 -17.12
C LEU A 321 13.10 21.08 -18.35
N SER A 322 13.95 22.12 -18.24
CA SER A 322 14.94 22.52 -19.26
C SER A 322 16.15 21.59 -19.28
#